data_AF-A0A7C8CTC3-F1
#
_entry.id   AF-A0A7C8CTC3-F1
#
_cell.length_a   1.000
_cell.length_b   1.000
_cell.length_c   1.000
_cell.angle_alpha   90.00
_cell.angle_beta   90.00
_cell.angle_gamma   90.00
#
_symmetry.space_group_name_H-M   'P 1'
#
loop_
_entity.id
_entity.type
_entity.pdbx_description
1 polymer ?
#
loop_
_entity_poly.entity_id
_entity_poly.type
_entity_poly.pdbx_seq_one_letter_code
_entity_poly.pdbx_strand_id
1 'polypeptide(L)'
;MVILGGRRPARAREHFRAEGGGKRPGRGLVVLDRDHHAPAEHFSSFESGLEVFTWKRRHIESYLMVPAAIRRSLESVVAPRLLDRLIEDHVPSPGDETACRMANAKKILGAKGELGRCAGGRLSPARVARCMRIDEFHPDILALYARIQSAVGIPGPPSVSRLGRHLPESEPS
;
A
#
# COMPACT_ATOMS: atom_id res chain seq x y z
N MET A 1 -5.15 -15.63 11.28
CA MET A 1 -5.24 -14.79 10.05
C MET A 1 -4.06 -15.16 9.17
N VAL A 2 -4.30 -15.66 7.96
CA VAL A 2 -3.23 -16.00 7.02
C VAL A 2 -3.22 -14.94 5.91
N ILE A 3 -2.16 -14.16 5.83
CA ILE A 3 -1.90 -13.23 4.72
C ILE A 3 -1.01 -13.98 3.73
N LEU A 4 -1.59 -14.47 2.64
CA LEU A 4 -0.84 -15.20 1.62
C LEU A 4 -0.25 -14.22 0.62
N GLY A 5 0.98 -13.81 0.90
CA GLY A 5 1.77 -12.96 0.03
C GLY A 5 2.25 -13.72 -1.20
N GLY A 6 1.63 -13.44 -2.36
CA GLY A 6 2.23 -13.67 -3.65
C GLY A 6 1.83 -14.95 -4.40
N ARG A 7 1.39 -14.70 -5.65
CA ARG A 7 1.55 -15.55 -6.84
C ARG A 7 0.84 -16.91 -6.82
N ARG A 8 -0.49 -16.82 -6.80
CA ARG A 8 -1.49 -17.65 -7.53
C ARG A 8 -2.70 -17.83 -6.63
N PRO A 9 -3.87 -17.27 -6.98
CA PRO A 9 -5.08 -17.44 -6.19
C PRO A 9 -5.43 -18.90 -5.87
N ALA A 10 -5.07 -19.84 -6.77
CA ALA A 10 -5.22 -21.28 -6.55
C ALA A 10 -4.44 -21.80 -5.33
N ARG A 11 -3.17 -21.41 -5.17
CA ARG A 11 -2.35 -21.80 -4.01
C ARG A 11 -2.90 -21.24 -2.70
N ALA A 12 -3.44 -20.02 -2.77
CA ALA A 12 -4.05 -19.41 -1.61
C ALA A 12 -5.28 -20.18 -1.12
N ARG A 13 -6.07 -20.70 -2.06
CA ARG A 13 -7.21 -21.59 -1.78
C ARG A 13 -6.78 -22.94 -1.22
N GLU A 14 -5.79 -23.58 -1.83
CA GLU A 14 -5.25 -24.86 -1.34
C GLU A 14 -4.78 -24.75 0.10
N HIS A 15 -4.02 -23.70 0.41
CA HIS A 15 -3.55 -23.45 1.77
C HIS A 15 -4.70 -23.16 2.74
N PHE A 16 -5.67 -22.33 2.35
CA PHE A 16 -6.85 -22.08 3.18
C PHE A 16 -7.62 -23.37 3.51
N ARG A 17 -7.79 -24.27 2.54
CA ARG A 17 -8.42 -25.58 2.75
C ARG A 17 -7.62 -26.47 3.70
N ALA A 18 -6.29 -26.50 3.55
CA ALA A 18 -5.41 -27.28 4.41
C ALA A 18 -5.48 -26.84 5.88
N GLU A 19 -5.67 -25.54 6.14
CA GLU A 19 -5.83 -24.96 7.48
C GLU A 19 -7.21 -25.22 8.13
N GLY A 20 -8.10 -25.94 7.42
CA GLY A 20 -9.44 -26.29 7.88
C GLY A 20 -10.56 -25.51 7.18
N GLY A 21 -10.23 -24.59 6.27
CA GLY A 21 -11.18 -23.79 5.50
C GLY A 21 -12.22 -23.07 6.36
N GLY A 22 -13.38 -22.79 5.78
CA GLY A 22 -14.53 -22.20 6.48
C GLY A 22 -15.17 -23.11 7.54
N LYS A 23 -14.60 -24.29 7.85
CA LYS A 23 -15.08 -25.21 8.89
C LYS A 23 -14.59 -24.84 10.29
N ARG A 24 -13.58 -23.98 10.39
CA ARG A 24 -13.12 -23.34 11.63
C ARG A 24 -13.55 -21.86 11.62
N PRO A 25 -13.68 -21.19 12.77
CA PRO A 25 -14.03 -19.76 12.85
C PRO A 25 -12.90 -18.81 12.37
N GLY A 26 -12.23 -19.14 11.26
CA GLY A 26 -11.15 -18.37 10.66
C GLY A 26 -11.57 -17.83 9.29
N ARG A 27 -11.27 -16.55 9.05
CA ARG A 27 -11.31 -15.95 7.70
C ARG A 27 -9.91 -15.86 7.10
N GLY A 28 -9.81 -16.05 5.80
CA GLY A 28 -8.62 -15.81 5.00
C GLY A 28 -8.76 -14.55 4.15
N LEU A 29 -7.66 -13.83 3.92
CA LEU A 29 -7.62 -12.71 3.00
C LEU A 29 -6.43 -12.87 2.05
N VAL A 30 -6.70 -12.85 0.76
CA VAL A 30 -5.69 -12.92 -0.29
C VAL A 30 -5.53 -11.56 -0.92
N VAL A 31 -4.29 -11.06 -0.94
CA VAL A 31 -3.96 -9.77 -1.57
C VAL A 31 -3.21 -10.04 -2.87
N LEU A 32 -3.77 -9.59 -3.99
CA LEU A 32 -3.25 -9.83 -5.33
C LEU A 32 -2.61 -8.57 -5.90
N ASP A 33 -1.35 -8.72 -6.31
CA ASP A 33 -0.65 -7.73 -7.14
C ASP A 33 -1.05 -7.91 -8.61
N ARG A 34 -1.37 -6.81 -9.29
CA ARG A 34 -1.67 -6.82 -10.73
C ARG A 34 -0.37 -6.75 -11.53
N ASP A 35 0.50 -7.75 -11.33
CA ASP A 35 1.81 -7.82 -11.97
C ASP A 35 1.70 -7.77 -13.51
N HIS A 36 0.54 -8.08 -14.12
CA HIS A 36 0.28 -7.97 -15.56
C HIS A 36 -1.11 -7.43 -15.88
N HIS A 37 -1.24 -6.84 -17.08
CA HIS A 37 -2.43 -6.28 -17.75
C HIS A 37 -3.64 -7.22 -17.87
N ALA A 38 -3.65 -8.34 -17.15
CA ALA A 38 -4.81 -9.22 -17.11
C ALA A 38 -5.99 -8.40 -16.58
N PRO A 39 -7.13 -8.39 -17.30
CA PRO A 39 -8.37 -7.87 -16.73
C PRO A 39 -8.57 -8.57 -15.39
N ALA A 40 -9.19 -7.87 -14.44
CA ALA A 40 -9.61 -8.51 -13.21
C ALA A 40 -10.52 -9.68 -13.61
N GLU A 41 -9.97 -10.90 -13.67
CA GLU A 41 -10.79 -12.09 -13.79
C GLU A 41 -11.85 -11.91 -12.73
N HIS A 42 -13.10 -12.06 -13.13
CA HIS A 42 -14.20 -12.06 -12.18
C HIS A 42 -13.93 -13.24 -11.25
N PHE A 43 -13.27 -12.92 -10.15
CA PHE A 43 -13.06 -13.72 -8.96
C PHE A 43 -14.39 -13.96 -8.23
N SER A 44 -15.48 -14.02 -8.99
CA SER A 44 -16.82 -14.34 -8.53
C SER A 44 -16.79 -15.78 -8.06
N SER A 45 -16.98 -15.97 -6.76
CA SER A 45 -16.92 -17.21 -5.98
C SER A 45 -15.54 -17.65 -5.49
N PHE A 46 -14.95 -16.85 -4.60
CA PHE A 46 -14.08 -17.44 -3.58
C PHE A 46 -14.90 -18.24 -2.57
N GLU A 47 -14.28 -19.29 -2.03
CA GLU A 47 -14.85 -20.17 -1.02
C GLU A 47 -15.30 -19.37 0.21
N SER A 48 -16.42 -19.75 0.84
CA SER A 48 -16.94 -19.05 2.02
C SER A 48 -15.86 -18.93 3.10
N GLY A 49 -15.65 -17.69 3.59
CA GLY A 49 -14.58 -17.36 4.54
C GLY A 49 -13.24 -16.96 3.93
N LEU A 50 -13.07 -16.98 2.61
CA LEU A 50 -11.87 -16.50 1.91
C LEU A 50 -12.19 -15.27 1.07
N GLU A 51 -11.64 -14.11 1.46
CA GLU A 51 -11.81 -12.84 0.76
C GLU A 51 -10.62 -12.54 -0.15
N VAL A 52 -10.88 -11.81 -1.25
CA VAL A 52 -9.83 -11.36 -2.18
C VAL A 52 -9.83 -9.85 -2.29
N PHE A 53 -8.63 -9.29 -2.21
CA PHE A 53 -8.34 -7.90 -2.42
C PHE A 53 -7.32 -7.75 -3.54
N THR A 54 -7.63 -6.93 -4.54
CA THR A 54 -6.74 -6.68 -5.67
C THR A 54 -6.29 -5.23 -5.64
N TRP A 55 -4.98 -5.01 -5.69
CA TRP A 55 -4.41 -3.67 -5.77
C TRP A 55 -4.81 -2.96 -7.07
N LYS A 56 -5.09 -1.65 -7.00
CA LYS A 56 -5.44 -0.89 -8.20
C LYS A 56 -4.21 -0.42 -8.97
N ARG A 57 -3.09 -0.16 -8.30
CA ARG A 57 -1.84 0.26 -8.94
C ARG A 57 -1.06 -0.95 -9.48
N ARG A 58 -0.13 -0.68 -10.39
CA ARG A 58 0.59 -1.70 -11.17
C ARG A 58 1.45 -2.65 -10.34
N HIS A 59 2.13 -2.13 -9.32
CA HIS A 59 2.89 -2.95 -8.38
C HIS A 59 2.53 -2.55 -6.96
N ILE A 60 2.66 -3.46 -6.00
CA ILE A 60 2.51 -3.13 -4.58
C ILE A 60 3.49 -2.03 -4.14
N GLU A 61 4.70 -1.99 -4.71
CA GLU A 61 5.68 -0.94 -4.41
C GLU A 61 5.25 0.45 -4.91
N SER A 62 4.27 0.55 -5.82
CA SER A 62 3.73 1.83 -6.28
C SER A 62 2.99 2.60 -5.17
N TYR A 63 2.59 1.93 -4.09
CA TYR A 63 2.05 2.58 -2.91
C TYR A 63 3.11 3.17 -1.98
N LEU A 64 4.40 2.87 -2.24
CA LEU A 64 5.54 3.42 -1.51
C LEU A 64 6.13 4.65 -2.20
N MET A 65 5.60 5.06 -3.36
CA MET A 65 5.99 6.29 -4.06
C MET A 65 5.36 7.52 -3.37
N VAL A 66 5.74 7.75 -2.11
CA VAL A 66 5.24 8.85 -1.27
C VAL A 66 6.38 9.87 -1.10
N PRO A 67 6.33 11.03 -1.79
CA PRO A 67 7.40 12.02 -1.77
C PRO A 67 7.87 12.40 -0.36
N ALA A 68 6.94 12.68 0.55
CA ALA A 68 7.27 13.09 1.91
C ALA A 68 7.98 11.97 2.71
N ALA A 69 7.57 10.72 2.56
CA ALA A 69 8.23 9.58 3.19
C ALA A 69 9.60 9.29 2.59
N ILE A 70 9.74 9.43 1.27
CA ILE A 70 11.03 9.32 0.59
C ILE A 70 11.99 10.38 1.10
N ARG A 71 11.55 11.65 1.25
CA ARG A 71 12.36 12.73 1.84
C ARG A 71 12.90 12.33 3.21
N ARG A 72 12.01 11.97 4.15
CA ARG A 72 12.40 11.53 5.50
C ARG A 72 13.35 10.34 5.49
N SER A 73 13.19 9.43 4.51
CA SER A 73 14.07 8.27 4.41
C SER A 73 15.50 8.62 3.98
N LEU A 74 15.70 9.73 3.26
CA LEU A 74 16.97 10.11 2.63
C LEU A 74 17.57 11.44 3.11
N GLU A 75 16.87 12.21 3.95
CA GLU A 75 17.28 13.56 4.38
C GLU A 75 18.66 13.62 5.07
N SER A 76 19.07 12.54 5.73
CA SER A 76 20.39 12.44 6.39
C SER A 76 21.52 12.05 5.45
N VAL A 77 21.22 11.67 4.20
CA VAL A 77 22.19 11.07 3.27
C VAL A 77 22.26 11.75 1.91
N VAL A 78 21.26 12.55 1.54
CA VAL A 78 21.21 13.30 0.27
C VAL A 78 20.91 14.77 0.58
N ALA A 79 21.64 15.69 -0.05
CA ALA A 79 21.41 17.12 0.11
C ALA A 79 19.96 17.51 -0.27
N PRO A 80 19.25 18.35 0.51
CA PRO A 80 17.82 18.62 0.31
C PRO A 80 17.45 19.05 -1.11
N ARG A 81 18.20 19.99 -1.69
CA ARG A 81 17.96 20.47 -3.07
C ARG A 81 18.11 19.38 -4.13
N LEU A 82 19.06 18.47 -3.95
CA LEU A 82 19.25 17.34 -4.86
C LEU A 82 18.11 16.32 -4.68
N LEU A 83 17.71 16.07 -3.43
CA LEU A 83 16.62 15.15 -3.11
C LEU A 83 15.28 15.64 -3.67
N ASP A 84 14.98 16.94 -3.56
CA ASP A 84 13.77 17.52 -4.12
C ASP A 84 13.72 17.36 -5.65
N ARG A 85 14.82 17.67 -6.35
CA ARG A 85 14.92 17.45 -7.81
C ARG A 85 14.73 15.99 -8.17
N LEU A 86 15.43 15.07 -7.49
CA LEU A 86 15.30 13.64 -7.78
C LEU A 86 13.88 13.11 -7.57
N ILE A 87 13.16 13.65 -6.59
CA ILE A 87 11.75 13.28 -6.36
C ILE A 87 10.87 13.85 -7.46
N GLU A 88 11.06 15.12 -7.83
CA GLU A 88 10.32 15.78 -8.91
C GLU A 88 10.53 15.09 -10.27
N ASP A 89 11.76 14.67 -10.56
CA ASP A 89 12.13 14.05 -11.84
C ASP A 89 11.61 12.61 -11.99
N HIS A 90 11.52 11.84 -10.89
CA HIS A 90 11.31 10.39 -10.94
C HIS A 90 10.04 9.88 -10.26
N VAL A 91 9.45 10.63 -9.32
CA VAL A 91 8.30 10.17 -8.52
C VAL A 91 7.03 10.86 -9.00
N PRO A 92 6.04 10.12 -9.53
CA PRO A 92 4.77 10.70 -9.92
C PRO A 92 4.09 11.43 -8.77
N SER A 93 3.39 12.52 -9.09
CA SER A 93 2.55 13.21 -8.10
C SER A 93 1.50 12.24 -7.54
N PRO A 94 1.28 12.19 -6.22
CA PRO A 94 0.27 11.31 -5.62
C PRO A 94 -1.16 11.54 -6.14
N GLY A 95 -1.46 12.76 -6.60
CA GLY A 95 -2.74 13.13 -7.19
C GLY A 95 -2.91 12.70 -8.66
N ASP A 96 -1.82 12.34 -9.34
CA ASP A 96 -1.88 11.82 -10.70
C ASP A 96 -1.96 10.29 -10.67
N GLU A 97 -3.18 9.79 -10.53
CA GLU A 97 -3.46 8.36 -10.46
C GLU A 97 -3.09 7.64 -11.77
N THR A 98 -3.13 8.33 -12.92
CA THR A 98 -2.73 7.75 -14.21
C THR A 98 -1.23 7.51 -14.26
N ALA A 99 -0.43 8.53 -13.91
CA ALA A 99 1.02 8.39 -13.86
C ALA A 99 1.44 7.37 -12.79
N CYS A 100 0.77 7.36 -11.62
CA CYS A 100 1.02 6.37 -10.57
C CYS A 100 0.74 4.93 -11.02
N ARG A 101 -0.28 4.71 -11.86
CA ARG A 101 -0.58 3.39 -12.43
C ARG A 101 0.43 2.96 -13.49
N MET A 102 0.94 3.89 -14.29
CA MET A 102 1.91 3.57 -15.33
C MET A 102 3.33 3.35 -14.78
N ALA A 103 3.67 4.05 -13.69
CA ALA A 103 4.98 4.04 -13.08
C ALA A 103 5.43 2.63 -12.65
N ASN A 104 6.67 2.31 -13.03
CA ASN A 104 7.32 1.08 -12.60
C ASN A 104 8.08 1.37 -11.29
N ALA A 105 7.40 1.22 -10.15
CA ALA A 105 7.98 1.51 -8.84
C ALA A 105 9.29 0.75 -8.55
N LYS A 106 9.46 -0.48 -9.08
CA LYS A 106 10.71 -1.24 -8.94
C LYS A 106 11.88 -0.57 -9.68
N LYS A 107 11.62 0.01 -10.86
CA LYS A 107 12.62 0.80 -11.62
C LYS A 107 12.92 2.17 -11.01
N ILE A 108 12.03 2.70 -10.17
CA ILE A 108 12.25 3.98 -9.49
C ILE A 108 12.92 3.75 -8.13
N LEU A 109 12.26 3.01 -7.23
CA LEU A 109 12.63 2.85 -5.83
C LEU A 109 13.61 1.69 -5.55
N GLY A 110 13.77 0.76 -6.49
CA GLY A 110 14.66 -0.39 -6.30
C GLY A 110 16.11 0.03 -6.13
N ALA A 111 16.94 -0.82 -5.53
CA ALA A 111 18.37 -0.53 -5.31
C ALA A 111 19.13 -0.17 -6.61
N LYS A 112 18.71 -0.77 -7.74
CA LYS A 112 19.22 -0.45 -9.09
C LYS A 112 18.34 0.52 -9.87
N GLY A 113 17.27 1.02 -9.26
CA GLY A 113 16.35 1.98 -9.84
C GLY A 113 16.92 3.38 -9.92
N GLU A 114 16.27 4.26 -10.66
CA GLU A 114 16.73 5.64 -10.93
C GLU A 114 17.00 6.41 -9.63
N LEU A 115 16.00 6.49 -8.76
CA LEU A 115 16.13 7.16 -7.48
C LEU A 115 17.06 6.40 -6.52
N GLY A 116 17.00 5.07 -6.53
CA GLY A 116 17.87 4.22 -5.72
C GLY A 116 19.36 4.41 -6.03
N ARG A 117 19.74 4.53 -7.31
CA ARG A 117 21.12 4.78 -7.74
C ARG A 117 21.59 6.18 -7.32
N CYS A 118 20.78 7.21 -7.53
CA CYS A 118 21.11 8.57 -7.14
C CYS A 118 21.24 8.72 -5.61
N ALA A 119 20.53 7.90 -4.84
CA ALA A 119 20.65 7.80 -3.38
C ALA A 119 21.77 6.86 -2.89
N GLY A 120 22.65 6.38 -3.77
CA GLY A 120 23.75 5.47 -3.40
C GLY A 120 23.31 4.10 -2.90
N GLY A 121 22.16 3.59 -3.38
CA GLY A 121 21.59 2.30 -3.00
C GLY A 121 20.97 2.26 -1.60
N ARG A 122 20.86 3.40 -0.91
CA ARG A 122 20.34 3.49 0.48
C ARG A 122 18.81 3.50 0.56
N LEU A 123 18.14 3.65 -0.57
CA LEU A 123 16.69 3.58 -0.67
C LEU A 123 16.24 2.12 -0.70
N SER A 124 15.30 1.76 0.19
CA SER A 124 14.63 0.46 0.15
C SER A 124 13.13 0.62 0.43
N PRO A 125 12.28 -0.23 -0.15
CA PRO A 125 10.84 -0.25 0.12
C PRO A 125 10.50 -0.27 1.62
N ALA A 126 11.19 -1.10 2.39
CA ALA A 126 10.98 -1.22 3.83
C ALA A 126 11.33 0.07 4.58
N ARG A 127 12.39 0.77 4.16
CA ARG A 127 12.78 2.04 4.78
C ARG A 127 11.73 3.12 4.51
N VAL A 128 11.25 3.23 3.26
CA VAL A 128 10.19 4.19 2.92
C VAL A 128 8.92 3.89 3.73
N ALA A 129 8.50 2.63 3.79
CA ALA A 129 7.31 2.21 4.54
C ALA A 129 7.38 2.61 6.02
N ARG A 130 8.53 2.47 6.69
CA ARG A 130 8.72 2.89 8.09
C ARG A 130 8.67 4.41 8.28
N CYS A 131 9.00 5.16 7.24
CA CYS A 131 8.95 6.62 7.29
C CYS A 131 7.56 7.17 6.97
N MET A 132 6.63 6.37 6.43
CA MET A 132 5.27 6.82 6.08
C MET A 132 4.44 7.14 7.31
N ARG A 133 3.61 8.17 7.19
CA ARG A 133 2.57 8.52 8.16
C ARG A 133 1.21 8.00 7.68
N ILE A 134 0.28 7.83 8.61
CA ILE A 134 -1.04 7.24 8.32
C ILE A 134 -1.87 8.09 7.33
N ASP A 135 -1.73 9.41 7.37
CA ASP A 135 -2.37 10.38 6.47
C ASP A 135 -1.75 10.38 5.07
N GLU A 136 -0.59 9.75 4.89
CA GLU A 136 0.06 9.57 3.59
C GLU A 136 -0.29 8.24 2.92
N PHE A 137 -1.05 7.38 3.62
CA PHE A 137 -1.44 6.09 3.06
C PHE A 137 -2.44 6.31 1.93
N HIS A 138 -2.21 5.64 0.81
CA HIS A 138 -3.16 5.65 -0.29
C HIS A 138 -4.52 5.07 0.16
N PRO A 139 -5.66 5.60 -0.32
CA PRO A 139 -6.99 5.11 0.03
C PRO A 139 -7.18 3.59 -0.14
N ASP A 140 -6.54 2.97 -1.14
CA ASP A 140 -6.58 1.50 -1.30
C ASP A 140 -5.92 0.75 -0.13
N ILE A 141 -4.83 1.26 0.45
CA ILE A 141 -4.20 0.65 1.63
C ILE A 141 -5.15 0.76 2.82
N LEU A 142 -5.75 1.93 3.02
CA LEU A 142 -6.74 2.15 4.08
C LEU A 142 -7.96 1.24 3.91
N ALA A 143 -8.44 1.06 2.66
CA ALA A 143 -9.52 0.14 2.34
C ALA A 143 -9.15 -1.33 2.62
N LEU A 144 -7.92 -1.74 2.33
CA LEU A 144 -7.43 -3.07 2.71
C LEU A 144 -7.45 -3.23 4.24
N TYR A 145 -6.94 -2.27 5.00
CA TYR A 145 -6.97 -2.32 6.46
C TYR A 145 -8.39 -2.39 7.01
N ALA A 146 -9.33 -1.63 6.47
CA ALA A 146 -10.74 -1.68 6.87
C ALA A 146 -11.35 -3.08 6.64
N ARG A 147 -11.01 -3.73 5.52
CA ARG A 147 -11.44 -5.11 5.25
C ARG A 147 -10.81 -6.10 6.22
N ILE A 148 -9.52 -5.98 6.51
CA ILE A 148 -8.84 -6.82 7.51
C ILE A 148 -9.53 -6.68 8.87
N GLN A 149 -9.87 -5.46 9.30
CA GLN A 149 -10.57 -5.23 10.56
C GLN A 149 -11.94 -5.89 10.57
N SER A 150 -12.73 -5.70 9.52
CA SER A 150 -14.06 -6.31 9.40
C SER A 150 -13.98 -7.84 9.41
N ALA A 151 -12.92 -8.42 8.82
CA ALA A 151 -12.73 -9.86 8.75
C ALA A 151 -12.20 -10.50 10.05
N VAL A 152 -11.39 -9.78 10.84
CA VAL A 152 -10.70 -10.34 12.03
C VAL A 152 -11.26 -9.79 13.35
N GLY A 153 -12.09 -8.75 13.32
CA GLY A 153 -12.61 -8.10 14.52
C GLY A 153 -11.55 -7.36 15.34
N ILE A 154 -10.39 -7.07 14.74
CA ILE A 154 -9.30 -6.31 15.39
C ILE A 154 -9.54 -4.82 15.11
N PRO A 155 -9.39 -3.93 16.12
CA PRO A 155 -9.48 -2.49 15.90
C PRO A 155 -8.41 -2.02 14.90
N GLY A 156 -8.81 -1.13 13.98
CA GLY A 156 -7.98 -0.65 12.89
C GLY A 156 -6.69 0.05 13.23
N PRO A 157 -5.88 0.42 12.21
CA PRO A 157 -4.83 1.38 12.44
C PRO A 157 -5.50 2.64 13.03
N PRO A 158 -4.85 3.31 14.00
CA PRO A 158 -5.45 4.43 14.71
C PRO A 158 -6.00 5.43 13.69
N SER A 159 -7.32 5.62 13.74
CA SER A 159 -8.02 6.52 12.82
C SER A 159 -7.44 7.92 12.92
N VAL A 160 -7.21 8.54 11.76
CA VAL A 160 -6.78 9.95 11.60
C VAL A 160 -7.85 10.93 12.11
N SER A 161 -9.04 10.45 12.50
CA SER A 161 -10.17 11.27 12.92
C SER A 161 -10.07 11.91 14.33
N ARG A 162 -8.87 12.12 14.89
CA ARG A 162 -8.69 12.89 16.15
C ARG A 162 -7.85 14.16 16.02
N LEU A 163 -7.65 14.67 14.81
CA LEU A 163 -7.05 15.99 14.58
C LEU A 163 -7.98 16.81 13.69
N GLY A 164 -8.87 17.59 14.32
CA GLY A 164 -9.59 18.67 13.65
C GLY A 164 -11.11 18.62 13.81
N ARG A 165 -11.61 19.16 14.93
CA ARG A 165 -12.70 20.16 15.01
C ARG A 165 -13.13 20.33 16.48
N HIS A 166 -12.37 21.13 17.21
CA HIS A 166 -12.97 22.05 18.18
C HIS A 166 -12.84 23.43 17.56
N LEU A 167 -13.87 23.86 16.84
CA LEU A 167 -14.12 25.28 16.60
C LEU A 167 -15.34 25.59 17.48
N PRO A 168 -15.27 26.58 18.40
CA PRO A 168 -16.43 27.00 19.15
C PRO A 168 -17.43 27.65 18.20
N GLU A 169 -18.69 27.22 18.29
CA GLU A 169 -19.82 27.87 17.65
C GLU A 169 -19.96 29.29 18.22
N SER A 170 -19.82 30.29 17.35
CA SER A 170 -20.23 31.65 17.67
C SER A 170 -21.76 31.72 17.55
N GLU A 171 -22.45 31.92 18.66
CA GLU A 171 -23.87 32.27 18.68
C GLU A 171 -24.09 33.65 18.04
N PRO A 172 -25.14 33.81 17.20
CA PRO A 172 -25.54 35.14 16.73
C PRO A 172 -26.41 35.84 17.79
N SER A 173 -26.03 37.08 18.12
CA SER A 173 -26.92 38.08 18.73
C SER A 173 -27.61 38.91 17.65
#